data_AF-A0A2A5IK23-F1
#
_entry.id   AF-A0A2A5IK23-F1
#
_cell.length_a   1.000
_cell.length_b   1.000
_cell.length_c   1.000
_cell.angle_alpha   90.00
_cell.angle_beta   90.00
_cell.angle_gamma   90.00
#
_symmetry.space_group_name_H-M   'P 1'
#
loop_
_entity.id
_entity.type
_entity.pdbx_description
1 polymer ?
#
loop_
_entity_poly.entity_id
_entity_poly.type
_entity_poly.pdbx_seq_one_letter_code
_entity_poly.pdbx_strand_id
1 'polypeptide(L)'
;MRDYKNYHKFNPNQKISFDGRSIFERGLEGFQGEEVFVDGNSAKCLIQSKSNDGLFRYILAKPDEIKLGSVIDWDARKWLIVTQPYDNKIYKKAEMRLCNSSIKLSSGDIYVDTDKINEVTGKPIKKLVPGESIEIPCVFERTVSVNGSDQPINLPDGQAHITLPYSTNPQLKIGLKTQFYSEEYIVHDIDYSKVIDGVGTIKLIAKKKVSDNK
;
A
#
# COMPACT_ATOMS: atom_id res chain seq x y z
N MET A 1 32.67 -23.65 10.53
CA MET A 1 33.18 -22.33 10.08
C MET A 1 34.16 -22.59 8.95
N ARG A 2 33.87 -22.21 7.70
CA ARG A 2 34.81 -22.41 6.58
C ARG A 2 35.96 -21.43 6.75
N ASP A 3 37.18 -21.94 6.81
CA ASP A 3 38.40 -21.14 6.96
C ASP A 3 38.76 -20.49 5.61
N TYR A 4 38.81 -19.16 5.57
CA TYR A 4 39.04 -18.36 4.37
C TYR A 4 40.47 -17.80 4.31
N LYS A 5 41.45 -18.44 4.96
CA LYS A 5 42.86 -17.99 4.96
C LYS A 5 43.62 -18.17 3.63
N ASN A 6 43.09 -18.93 2.67
CA ASN A 6 43.76 -19.20 1.37
C ASN A 6 43.15 -18.40 0.20
N TYR A 7 43.58 -17.14 0.05
CA TYR A 7 43.02 -16.18 -0.92
C TYR A 7 43.34 -16.46 -2.41
N HIS A 8 44.33 -17.31 -2.73
CA HIS A 8 44.80 -17.49 -4.11
C HIS A 8 43.94 -18.41 -4.99
N LYS A 9 42.94 -19.11 -4.43
CA LYS A 9 42.01 -19.99 -5.18
C LYS A 9 40.55 -19.53 -5.08
N PHE A 10 40.32 -18.31 -4.58
CA PHE A 10 39.01 -17.88 -4.13
C PHE A 10 38.34 -16.97 -5.16
N ASN A 11 37.06 -17.22 -5.49
CA ASN A 11 36.26 -16.33 -6.34
C ASN A 11 35.82 -15.09 -5.53
N PRO A 12 36.41 -13.90 -5.73
CA PRO A 12 36.18 -12.74 -4.87
C PRO A 12 34.71 -12.34 -4.72
N ASN A 13 33.90 -12.53 -5.77
CA ASN A 13 32.47 -12.23 -5.76
C ASN A 13 31.72 -13.10 -4.74
N GLN A 14 32.09 -14.38 -4.61
CA GLN A 14 31.49 -15.27 -3.62
C GLN A 14 31.83 -14.86 -2.19
N LYS A 15 33.01 -14.26 -1.95
CA LYS A 15 33.42 -13.75 -0.63
C LYS A 15 32.53 -12.59 -0.24
N ILE A 16 32.47 -11.61 -1.15
CA ILE A 16 31.76 -10.35 -0.93
C ILE A 16 30.28 -10.64 -0.66
N SER A 17 29.68 -11.55 -1.43
CA SER A 17 28.30 -11.98 -1.19
C SER A 17 28.12 -12.70 0.16
N PHE A 18 29.02 -13.62 0.52
CA PHE A 18 28.93 -14.35 1.79
C PHE A 18 29.12 -13.42 3.00
N ASP A 19 30.22 -12.68 3.03
CA ASP A 19 30.57 -11.76 4.13
C ASP A 19 29.51 -10.65 4.24
N GLY A 20 29.07 -10.10 3.10
CA GLY A 20 28.02 -9.08 3.05
C GLY A 20 26.68 -9.55 3.61
N ARG A 21 26.24 -10.77 3.25
CA ARG A 21 25.01 -11.36 3.80
C ARG A 21 25.13 -11.60 5.30
N SER A 22 26.25 -12.15 5.75
CA SER A 22 26.50 -12.38 7.18
C SER A 22 26.50 -11.09 8.00
N ILE A 23 27.04 -10.00 7.47
CA ILE A 23 27.00 -8.68 8.13
C ILE A 23 25.56 -8.17 8.19
N PHE A 24 24.82 -8.25 7.08
CA PHE A 24 23.43 -7.79 7.02
C PHE A 24 22.52 -8.58 7.98
N GLU A 25 22.62 -9.91 7.99
CA GLU A 25 21.86 -10.78 8.89
C GLU A 25 22.12 -10.45 10.37
N ARG A 26 23.38 -10.23 10.74
CA ARG A 26 23.73 -9.77 12.10
C ARG A 26 23.14 -8.40 12.43
N GLY A 27 23.10 -7.49 11.45
CA GLY A 27 22.44 -6.20 11.60
C GLY A 27 20.95 -6.33 11.93
N LEU A 28 20.27 -7.29 11.31
CA LEU A 28 18.85 -7.61 11.56
C LEU A 28 18.59 -8.26 12.92
N GLU A 29 19.57 -8.96 13.51
CA GLU A 29 19.34 -9.76 14.72
C GLU A 29 19.63 -9.05 16.05
N GLY A 30 20.36 -7.92 16.06
CA GLY A 30 20.69 -7.29 17.34
C GLY A 30 21.28 -5.88 17.30
N PHE A 31 21.34 -5.22 16.13
CA PHE A 31 21.84 -3.84 16.06
C PHE A 31 20.70 -2.83 15.91
N GLN A 32 20.06 -2.81 14.74
CA GLN A 32 18.95 -1.89 14.42
C GLN A 32 17.80 -2.63 13.70
N GLY A 33 17.80 -3.96 13.82
CA GLY A 33 16.75 -4.81 13.27
C GLY A 33 15.46 -4.63 14.03
N GLU A 34 14.39 -4.38 13.29
CA GLU A 34 13.02 -4.29 13.76
C GLU A 34 12.24 -5.49 13.24
N GLU A 35 11.40 -6.07 14.10
CA GLU A 35 10.38 -7.03 13.66
C GLU A 35 9.15 -6.27 13.15
N VAL A 36 8.76 -6.56 11.91
CA VAL A 36 7.64 -5.91 11.22
C VAL A 36 6.75 -6.95 10.57
N PHE A 37 5.52 -6.58 10.23
CA PHE A 37 4.68 -7.43 9.38
C PHE A 37 4.64 -6.88 7.96
N VAL A 38 5.09 -7.68 7.00
CA VAL A 38 5.00 -7.39 5.57
C VAL A 38 3.85 -8.19 4.98
N ASP A 39 2.81 -7.50 4.53
CA ASP A 39 1.59 -8.13 4.00
C ASP A 39 1.02 -9.19 4.97
N GLY A 40 1.14 -8.95 6.28
CA GLY A 40 0.69 -9.85 7.35
C GLY A 40 1.70 -10.91 7.81
N ASN A 41 2.86 -11.05 7.17
CA ASN A 41 3.90 -12.02 7.54
C ASN A 41 5.03 -11.34 8.34
N SER A 42 5.46 -11.96 9.44
CA SER A 42 6.60 -11.43 10.21
C SER A 42 7.89 -11.48 9.40
N ALA A 43 8.63 -10.38 9.40
CA ALA A 43 9.93 -10.23 8.78
C ALA A 43 10.84 -9.34 9.64
N LYS A 44 12.15 -9.54 9.57
CA LYS A 44 13.13 -8.65 10.21
C LYS A 44 13.70 -7.69 9.18
N CYS A 45 13.57 -6.38 9.45
CA CYS A 45 14.00 -5.33 8.54
C CYS A 45 14.85 -4.27 9.26
N LEU A 46 15.63 -3.50 8.52
CA LEU A 46 16.19 -2.24 9.01
C LEU A 46 15.34 -1.09 8.48
N ILE A 47 14.94 -0.17 9.36
CA ILE A 47 14.15 1.00 8.99
C ILE A 47 14.97 2.27 9.26
N GLN A 48 15.11 3.10 8.24
CA GLN A 48 15.94 4.31 8.29
C GLN A 48 15.13 5.53 7.86
N SER A 49 15.41 6.69 8.47
CA SER A 49 14.84 7.97 8.03
C SER A 49 15.28 8.29 6.60
N LYS A 50 14.33 8.62 5.72
CA LYS A 50 14.65 9.22 4.41
C LYS A 50 14.57 10.75 4.47
N SER A 51 13.56 11.27 5.16
CA SER A 51 13.24 12.69 5.27
C SER A 51 12.98 13.09 6.72
N ASN A 52 13.06 14.39 7.00
CA ASN A 52 12.81 14.95 8.33
C ASN A 52 11.32 15.10 8.66
N ASP A 53 10.42 14.99 7.67
CA ASP A 53 8.96 15.08 7.86
C ASP A 53 8.34 13.82 8.48
N GLY A 54 9.11 12.74 8.59
CA GLY A 54 8.63 11.45 9.11
C GLY A 54 7.64 10.73 8.20
N LEU A 55 7.38 11.22 6.99
CA LEU A 55 6.44 10.62 6.04
C LEU A 55 7.12 9.59 5.13
N PHE A 56 8.43 9.68 4.96
CA PHE A 56 9.23 8.74 4.17
C PHE A 56 10.29 8.05 5.00
N ARG A 57 10.43 6.74 4.76
CA ARG A 57 11.48 5.89 5.34
C ARG A 57 12.08 5.01 4.27
N TYR A 58 13.32 4.60 4.47
CA TYR A 58 13.87 3.43 3.77
C TYR A 58 13.58 2.17 4.59
N ILE A 59 13.30 1.09 3.87
CA ILE A 59 13.25 -0.27 4.41
C ILE A 59 14.33 -1.09 3.71
N LEU A 60 15.13 -1.80 4.50
CA LEU A 60 16.08 -2.79 4.01
C LEU A 60 15.69 -4.16 4.57
N ALA A 61 15.51 -5.14 3.69
CA ALA A 61 15.08 -6.48 4.05
C ALA A 61 15.84 -7.53 3.22
N LYS A 62 15.67 -8.82 3.52
CA LYS A 62 16.20 -9.86 2.66
C LYS A 62 15.53 -9.79 1.27
N PRO A 63 16.20 -10.27 0.20
CA PRO A 63 15.69 -10.12 -1.16
C PRO A 63 14.26 -10.63 -1.40
N ASP A 64 13.76 -11.59 -0.64
CA ASP A 64 12.42 -12.14 -0.87
C ASP A 64 11.35 -11.61 0.09
N GLU A 65 11.71 -10.68 0.98
CA GLU A 65 10.82 -10.19 2.05
C GLU A 65 10.00 -8.96 1.66
N ILE A 66 10.39 -8.20 0.64
CA ILE A 66 9.71 -6.96 0.24
C ILE A 66 9.55 -6.82 -1.27
N LYS A 67 8.43 -6.21 -1.68
CA LYS A 67 8.07 -5.89 -3.07
C LYS A 67 7.40 -4.51 -3.15
N LEU A 68 7.37 -3.92 -4.35
CA LEU A 68 6.59 -2.70 -4.59
C LEU A 68 5.13 -2.95 -4.23
N GLY A 69 4.50 -2.01 -3.52
CA GLY A 69 3.11 -2.12 -3.09
C GLY A 69 2.86 -2.93 -1.83
N SER A 70 3.89 -3.57 -1.25
CA SER A 70 3.72 -4.22 0.06
C SER A 70 3.35 -3.21 1.14
N VAL A 71 2.49 -3.64 2.05
CA VAL A 71 2.10 -2.91 3.25
C VAL A 71 2.94 -3.41 4.43
N ILE A 72 3.59 -2.48 5.12
CA ILE A 72 4.42 -2.73 6.29
C ILE A 72 3.70 -2.22 7.53
N ASP A 73 3.42 -3.12 8.47
CA ASP A 73 3.01 -2.76 9.82
C ASP A 73 4.25 -2.55 10.69
N TRP A 74 4.50 -1.30 11.06
CA TRP A 74 5.64 -0.90 11.89
C TRP A 74 5.26 0.32 12.74
N ASP A 75 5.63 0.28 14.02
CA ASP A 75 5.37 1.36 14.99
C ASP A 75 3.88 1.77 15.07
N ALA A 76 3.00 0.77 15.19
CA ALA A 76 1.54 0.92 15.21
C ALA A 76 0.94 1.66 13.99
N ARG A 77 1.70 1.75 12.90
CA ARG A 77 1.32 2.45 11.66
C ARG A 77 1.48 1.54 10.46
N LYS A 78 0.73 1.86 9.40
CA LYS A 78 0.83 1.20 8.10
C LYS A 78 1.68 2.04 7.17
N TRP A 79 2.60 1.40 6.46
CA TRP A 79 3.48 2.04 5.48
C TRP A 79 3.36 1.31 4.15
N LEU A 80 3.40 2.04 3.04
CA LEU A 80 3.30 1.50 1.69
C LEU A 80 4.65 1.60 1.00
N ILE A 81 5.18 0.51 0.47
CA ILE A 81 6.37 0.55 -0.40
C ILE A 81 5.99 1.18 -1.75
N VAL A 82 6.61 2.32 -2.08
CA VAL A 82 6.24 3.18 -3.23
C VAL A 82 7.29 3.22 -4.36
N THR A 83 8.45 2.61 -4.14
CA THR A 83 9.52 2.45 -5.14
C THR A 83 9.83 0.97 -5.37
N GLN A 84 10.30 0.66 -6.58
CA GLN A 84 10.80 -0.67 -6.89
C GLN A 84 11.99 -0.98 -5.97
N PRO A 85 11.95 -2.09 -5.19
CA PRO A 85 13.07 -2.45 -4.36
C PRO A 85 14.34 -2.68 -5.18
N TYR A 86 15.40 -1.95 -4.84
CA TYR A 86 16.72 -2.14 -5.42
C TYR A 86 17.40 -3.34 -4.78
N ASP A 87 17.78 -4.34 -5.58
CA ASP A 87 18.46 -5.55 -5.14
C ASP A 87 19.96 -5.47 -5.44
N ASN A 88 20.79 -5.54 -4.40
CA ASN A 88 22.25 -5.55 -4.53
C ASN A 88 22.87 -6.94 -4.31
N LYS A 89 22.07 -8.01 -4.33
CA LYS A 89 22.40 -9.43 -4.06
C LYS A 89 22.65 -9.79 -2.59
N ILE A 90 22.75 -8.78 -1.72
CA ILE A 90 22.90 -8.93 -0.26
C ILE A 90 21.56 -8.65 0.43
N TYR A 91 20.90 -7.55 0.05
CA TYR A 91 19.62 -7.11 0.57
C TYR A 91 18.83 -6.38 -0.51
N LYS A 92 17.53 -6.18 -0.26
CA LYS A 92 16.72 -5.23 -1.01
C LYS A 92 16.52 -3.96 -0.20
N LYS A 93 16.55 -2.81 -0.89
CA LYS A 93 16.25 -1.50 -0.32
C LYS A 93 15.10 -0.85 -1.08
N ALA A 94 14.10 -0.35 -0.37
CA ALA A 94 12.98 0.37 -0.96
C ALA A 94 12.62 1.61 -0.13
N GLU A 95 11.82 2.48 -0.73
CA GLU A 95 11.21 3.62 -0.04
C GLU A 95 9.78 3.25 0.32
N MET A 96 9.42 3.51 1.57
CA MET A 96 8.06 3.38 2.06
C MET A 96 7.53 4.72 2.54
N ARG A 97 6.23 4.90 2.40
CA ARG A 97 5.51 6.11 2.77
C ARG A 97 4.42 5.79 3.76
N LEU A 98 4.24 6.66 4.76
CA LEU A 98 3.20 6.50 5.77
C LEU A 98 1.81 6.51 5.12
N CYS A 99 1.01 5.47 5.37
CA CYS A 99 -0.41 5.47 5.03
C CYS A 99 -1.13 6.39 6.04
N ASN A 100 -1.54 7.55 5.57
CA ASN A 100 -2.25 8.55 6.39
C ASN A 100 -3.77 8.34 6.39
N SER A 101 -4.27 7.39 5.60
CA SER A 101 -5.69 7.03 5.56
C SER A 101 -5.90 5.62 4.99
N SER A 102 -7.16 5.28 4.74
CA SER A 102 -7.59 4.01 4.17
C SER A 102 -8.84 4.18 3.30
N ILE A 103 -9.01 3.30 2.32
CA ILE A 103 -10.24 3.16 1.54
C ILE A 103 -11.02 1.97 2.08
N LYS A 104 -12.33 2.17 2.28
CA LYS A 104 -13.27 1.11 2.60
C LYS A 104 -13.98 0.66 1.33
N LEU A 105 -13.87 -0.63 1.02
CA LEU A 105 -14.59 -1.27 -0.06
C LEU A 105 -15.59 -2.24 0.55
N SER A 106 -16.88 -2.04 0.30
CA SER A 106 -17.96 -2.86 0.85
C SER A 106 -18.68 -3.58 -0.27
N SER A 107 -18.74 -4.92 -0.23
CA SER A 107 -19.32 -5.80 -1.25
C SER A 107 -20.82 -5.58 -1.57
N GLY A 108 -21.45 -4.59 -0.95
CA GLY A 108 -22.89 -4.33 -1.05
C GLY A 108 -23.66 -5.32 -0.19
N ASP A 109 -24.84 -4.91 0.28
CA ASP A 109 -25.64 -5.78 1.14
C ASP A 109 -26.08 -7.04 0.39
N ILE A 110 -26.00 -8.19 1.07
CA ILE A 110 -26.40 -9.47 0.52
C ILE A 110 -27.67 -9.97 1.22
N TYR A 111 -28.52 -10.64 0.46
CA TYR A 111 -29.67 -11.34 1.03
C TYR A 111 -29.25 -12.75 1.45
N VAL A 112 -29.28 -13.01 2.75
CA VAL A 112 -29.11 -14.36 3.32
C VAL A 112 -30.47 -14.96 3.64
N ASP A 113 -30.63 -16.25 3.40
CA ASP A 113 -31.83 -16.96 3.85
C ASP A 113 -31.86 -16.92 5.37
N THR A 114 -33.03 -16.61 5.92
CA THR A 114 -33.30 -16.84 7.34
C THR A 114 -33.78 -18.27 7.49
N ASP A 115 -33.57 -18.86 8.68
CA ASP A 115 -34.12 -20.18 9.03
C ASP A 115 -35.66 -20.22 9.10
N LYS A 116 -36.35 -19.20 8.56
CA LYS A 116 -37.80 -19.04 8.57
C LYS A 116 -38.34 -19.13 7.15
N ILE A 117 -39.44 -19.84 6.98
CA ILE A 117 -40.18 -19.96 5.72
C ILE A 117 -41.39 -19.03 5.79
N ASN A 118 -41.67 -18.33 4.69
CA ASN A 118 -42.87 -17.52 4.55
C ASN A 118 -44.08 -18.45 4.35
N GLU A 119 -45.01 -18.45 5.31
CA GLU A 119 -46.15 -19.37 5.35
C GLU A 119 -47.12 -19.21 4.16
N VAL A 120 -47.13 -18.04 3.50
CA VAL A 120 -48.01 -17.75 2.36
C VAL A 120 -47.40 -18.19 1.04
N THR A 121 -46.08 -18.05 0.89
CA THR A 121 -45.38 -18.30 -0.38
C THR A 121 -44.56 -19.59 -0.40
N GLY A 122 -44.36 -20.22 0.75
CA GLY A 122 -43.53 -21.42 0.92
C GLY A 122 -42.04 -21.19 0.69
N LYS A 123 -41.59 -19.94 0.51
CA LYS A 123 -40.20 -19.58 0.21
C LYS A 123 -39.44 -19.15 1.48
N PRO A 124 -38.11 -19.36 1.55
CA PRO A 124 -37.29 -18.82 2.64
C PRO A 124 -37.43 -17.31 2.72
N ILE A 125 -37.63 -16.79 3.93
CA ILE A 125 -37.58 -15.36 4.19
C ILE A 125 -36.12 -14.96 4.11
N LYS A 126 -35.79 -13.93 3.32
CA LYS A 126 -34.41 -13.43 3.21
C LYS A 126 -34.21 -12.21 4.10
N LYS A 127 -33.07 -12.13 4.78
CA LYS A 127 -32.61 -10.97 5.53
C LYS A 127 -31.49 -10.28 4.76
N LEU A 128 -31.60 -8.96 4.63
CA LEU A 128 -30.51 -8.15 4.13
C LEU A 128 -29.45 -8.04 5.24
N VAL A 129 -28.24 -8.50 4.95
CA VAL A 129 -27.08 -8.33 5.84
C VAL A 129 -26.02 -7.49 5.14
N PRO A 130 -25.32 -6.61 5.87
CA PRO A 130 -24.21 -5.85 5.30
C PRO A 130 -23.19 -6.78 4.67
N GLY A 131 -22.79 -6.47 3.44
CA GLY A 131 -21.71 -7.20 2.79
C GLY A 131 -20.39 -7.05 3.54
N GLU A 132 -19.45 -7.95 3.26
CA GLU A 132 -18.09 -7.82 3.76
C GLU A 132 -17.49 -6.47 3.36
N SER A 133 -16.84 -5.82 4.33
CA SER A 133 -16.10 -4.59 4.14
C SER A 133 -14.62 -4.86 4.34
N ILE A 134 -13.82 -4.50 3.34
CA ILE A 134 -12.37 -4.53 3.44
C ILE A 134 -11.83 -3.10 3.53
N GLU A 135 -10.79 -2.92 4.34
CA GLU A 135 -10.12 -1.65 4.51
C GLU A 135 -8.71 -1.73 3.93
N ILE A 136 -8.44 -0.92 2.92
CA ILE A 136 -7.16 -0.89 2.21
C ILE A 136 -6.39 0.36 2.66
N PRO A 137 -5.24 0.22 3.33
CA PRO A 137 -4.42 1.36 3.71
C PRO A 137 -3.90 2.10 2.47
N CYS A 138 -3.87 3.42 2.53
CA CYS A 138 -3.47 4.25 1.40
C CYS A 138 -2.74 5.53 1.82
N VAL A 139 -2.01 6.09 0.88
CA VAL A 139 -1.46 7.45 0.94
C VAL A 139 -2.42 8.38 0.21
N PHE A 140 -3.02 9.32 0.95
CA PHE A 140 -3.89 10.36 0.44
C PHE A 140 -3.12 11.68 0.30
N GLU A 141 -3.17 12.30 -0.87
CA GLU A 141 -2.60 13.61 -1.16
C GLU A 141 -3.60 14.49 -1.87
N ARG A 142 -3.90 15.66 -1.30
CA ARG A 142 -4.73 16.67 -1.98
C ARG A 142 -3.87 17.51 -2.91
N THR A 143 -4.34 17.72 -4.11
CA THR A 143 -3.74 18.61 -5.10
C THR A 143 -4.73 19.71 -5.48
N VAL A 144 -4.19 20.89 -5.74
CA VAL A 144 -4.94 22.09 -6.11
C VAL A 144 -4.47 22.46 -7.51
N SER A 145 -5.28 22.18 -8.53
CA SER A 145 -5.00 22.62 -9.89
C SER A 145 -5.64 23.99 -10.12
N VAL A 146 -4.83 25.02 -10.34
CA VAL A 146 -5.31 26.32 -10.83
C VAL A 146 -5.32 26.23 -12.34
N ASN A 147 -6.50 26.04 -12.94
CA ASN A 147 -6.63 26.09 -14.39
C ASN A 147 -6.51 27.55 -14.84
N GLY A 148 -5.38 27.88 -15.47
CA GLY A 148 -5.13 29.17 -16.11
C GLY A 148 -5.99 29.33 -17.35
N SER A 149 -7.15 29.95 -17.19
CA SER A 149 -7.91 30.58 -18.27
C SER A 149 -8.35 31.95 -17.77
N ASP A 150 -8.37 32.96 -18.65
CA ASP A 150 -8.77 34.36 -18.39
C ASP A 150 -10.25 34.55 -17.97
N GLN A 151 -10.82 33.60 -17.23
CA GLN A 151 -12.16 33.69 -16.62
C GLN A 151 -12.06 34.08 -15.15
N PRO A 152 -13.08 34.79 -14.59
CA PRO A 152 -13.04 35.28 -13.22
C PRO A 152 -12.94 34.11 -12.23
N ILE A 153 -11.87 34.12 -11.40
CA ILE A 153 -11.61 33.27 -10.22
C ILE A 153 -12.16 31.82 -10.36
N ASN A 154 -11.44 30.96 -11.07
CA ASN A 154 -11.64 29.51 -10.95
C ASN A 154 -11.29 29.09 -9.51
N LEU A 155 -12.31 28.82 -8.69
CA LEU A 155 -12.12 28.15 -7.40
C LEU A 155 -11.44 26.80 -7.67
N PRO A 156 -10.45 26.39 -6.87
CA PRO A 156 -9.75 25.15 -7.17
C PRO A 156 -10.69 23.95 -7.03
N ASP A 157 -10.90 23.24 -8.13
CA ASP A 157 -11.47 21.90 -8.11
C ASP A 157 -10.51 21.00 -7.35
N GLY A 158 -10.84 20.70 -6.09
CA GLY A 158 -10.01 19.88 -5.22
C GLY A 158 -9.82 18.50 -5.84
N GLN A 159 -8.60 18.20 -6.29
CA GLN A 159 -8.22 16.87 -6.74
C GLN A 159 -7.51 16.14 -5.61
N ALA A 160 -7.58 14.82 -5.61
CA ALA A 160 -6.85 13.97 -4.69
C ALA A 160 -6.18 12.83 -5.46
N HIS A 161 -4.91 12.58 -5.12
CA HIS A 161 -4.19 11.39 -5.52
C HIS A 161 -4.17 10.42 -4.34
N ILE A 162 -4.68 9.22 -4.59
CA ILE A 162 -4.77 8.17 -3.56
C ILE A 162 -3.94 7.00 -4.03
N THR A 163 -2.79 6.78 -3.41
CA THR A 163 -1.88 5.66 -3.75
C THR A 163 -2.14 4.49 -2.80
N LEU A 164 -2.39 3.30 -3.34
CA LEU A 164 -2.68 2.10 -2.57
C LEU A 164 -2.06 0.85 -3.24
N PRO A 165 -1.91 -0.27 -2.52
CA PRO A 165 -1.44 -1.54 -3.09
C PRO A 165 -2.30 -1.97 -4.28
N TYR A 166 -1.69 -2.52 -5.33
CA TYR A 166 -2.46 -3.10 -6.44
C TYR A 166 -3.42 -4.18 -5.91
N SER A 167 -4.66 -4.13 -6.40
CA SER A 167 -5.70 -5.11 -6.08
C SER A 167 -6.60 -5.30 -7.29
N THR A 168 -7.00 -6.55 -7.53
CA THR A 168 -7.97 -6.93 -8.55
C THR A 168 -9.41 -6.84 -8.04
N ASN A 169 -9.64 -6.19 -6.89
CA ASN A 169 -10.97 -6.04 -6.32
C ASN A 169 -11.87 -5.26 -7.31
N PRO A 170 -13.01 -5.83 -7.75
CA PRO A 170 -13.89 -5.22 -8.77
C PRO A 170 -14.54 -3.90 -8.34
N GLN A 171 -14.44 -3.54 -7.06
CA GLN A 171 -14.95 -2.28 -6.52
C GLN A 171 -13.98 -1.11 -6.74
N LEU A 172 -12.69 -1.40 -6.98
CA LEU A 172 -11.70 -0.40 -7.37
C LEU A 172 -11.85 -0.06 -8.86
N LYS A 173 -12.80 0.84 -9.16
CA LYS A 173 -13.12 1.27 -10.52
C LYS A 173 -13.44 2.76 -10.58
N ILE A 174 -13.40 3.32 -11.79
CA ILE A 174 -13.88 4.68 -12.06
C ILE A 174 -15.33 4.82 -11.57
N GLY A 175 -15.64 5.94 -10.93
CA GLY A 175 -16.92 6.21 -10.27
C GLY A 175 -17.00 5.72 -8.82
N LEU A 176 -15.96 5.06 -8.28
CA LEU A 176 -15.87 4.72 -6.87
C LEU A 176 -16.01 6.00 -6.03
N LYS A 177 -16.97 5.99 -5.11
CA LYS A 177 -17.16 7.03 -4.11
C LYS A 177 -16.34 6.67 -2.88
N THR A 178 -15.56 7.62 -2.40
CA THR A 178 -14.76 7.48 -1.18
C THR A 178 -14.86 8.74 -0.34
N GLN A 179 -14.54 8.64 0.94
CA GLN A 179 -14.60 9.76 1.87
C GLN A 179 -13.29 9.87 2.62
N PHE A 180 -12.71 11.07 2.64
CA PHE A 180 -11.49 11.37 3.37
C PHE A 180 -11.67 12.68 4.12
N TYR A 181 -11.35 12.70 5.42
CA TYR A 181 -11.40 13.91 6.25
C TYR A 181 -12.72 14.70 6.12
N SER A 182 -13.85 13.99 6.18
CA SER A 182 -15.21 14.53 6.03
C SER A 182 -15.56 15.11 4.65
N GLU A 183 -14.72 14.92 3.64
CA GLU A 183 -14.99 15.30 2.25
C GLU A 183 -15.24 14.07 1.38
N GLU A 184 -16.26 14.15 0.51
CA GLU A 184 -16.57 13.10 -0.47
C GLU A 184 -15.74 13.31 -1.76
N TYR A 185 -15.21 12.21 -2.29
CA TYR A 185 -14.43 12.16 -3.53
C TYR A 185 -14.99 11.09 -4.46
N ILE A 186 -14.92 11.35 -5.76
CA ILE A 186 -15.27 10.39 -6.81
C ILE A 186 -14.04 10.12 -7.65
N VAL A 187 -13.67 8.85 -7.80
CA VAL A 187 -12.55 8.41 -8.65
C VAL A 187 -12.91 8.64 -10.12
N HIS A 188 -12.09 9.41 -10.83
CA HIS A 188 -12.26 9.68 -12.26
C HIS A 188 -11.29 8.91 -13.14
N ASP A 189 -10.11 8.57 -12.62
CA ASP A 189 -9.10 7.82 -13.35
C ASP A 189 -8.28 6.95 -12.39
N ILE A 190 -7.65 5.90 -12.93
CA ILE A 190 -6.78 4.99 -12.20
C ILE A 190 -5.49 4.80 -12.99
N ASP A 191 -4.40 5.28 -12.41
CA ASP A 191 -3.05 5.13 -12.94
C ASP A 191 -2.44 3.80 -12.46
N TYR A 192 -2.24 2.89 -13.41
CA TYR A 192 -1.61 1.57 -13.23
C TYR A 192 -0.13 1.56 -13.65
N SER A 193 0.50 2.70 -13.93
CA SER A 193 1.88 2.79 -14.44
C SER A 193 2.94 2.16 -13.52
N LYS A 194 2.61 1.98 -12.23
CA LYS A 194 3.45 1.33 -11.22
C LYS A 194 3.05 -0.12 -10.92
N VAL A 195 2.25 -0.75 -11.77
CA VAL A 195 1.91 -2.18 -11.69
C VAL A 195 2.73 -2.95 -12.71
N ILE A 196 3.58 -3.85 -12.24
CA ILE A 196 4.46 -4.70 -13.04
C ILE A 196 4.16 -6.14 -12.65
N ASP A 197 3.77 -6.97 -13.61
CA ASP A 197 3.45 -8.40 -13.39
C ASP A 197 2.45 -8.66 -12.25
N GLY A 198 1.44 -7.81 -12.13
CA GLY A 198 0.41 -7.93 -11.09
C GLY A 198 0.88 -7.54 -9.69
N VAL A 199 2.02 -6.87 -9.56
CA VAL A 199 2.56 -6.35 -8.30
C VAL A 199 2.82 -4.86 -8.43
N GLY A 200 2.46 -4.11 -7.40
CA GLY A 200 2.87 -2.71 -7.31
C GLY A 200 1.85 -1.83 -6.61
N THR A 201 1.83 -0.56 -6.99
CA THR A 201 0.84 0.40 -6.50
C THR A 201 -0.03 0.92 -7.64
N ILE A 202 -1.28 1.24 -7.31
CA ILE A 202 -2.15 2.02 -8.19
C ILE A 202 -2.36 3.39 -7.57
N LYS A 203 -2.65 4.37 -8.42
CA LYS A 203 -3.01 5.72 -7.99
C LYS A 203 -4.40 6.07 -8.51
N LEU A 204 -5.35 6.23 -7.59
CA LEU A 204 -6.67 6.75 -7.92
C LEU A 204 -6.58 8.27 -8.02
N ILE A 205 -7.08 8.82 -9.12
CA ILE A 205 -7.22 10.26 -9.34
C ILE A 205 -8.68 10.59 -9.09
N ALA A 206 -8.97 11.26 -7.98
CA ALA A 206 -10.32 11.55 -7.54
C ALA A 206 -10.57 13.06 -7.48
N LYS A 207 -11.80 13.47 -7.76
CA LYS A 207 -12.25 14.86 -7.60
C LYS A 207 -13.17 14.97 -6.40
N LYS A 208 -13.03 16.06 -5.65
CA LYS A 208 -13.96 16.40 -4.58
C LYS A 208 -15.35 16.58 -5.18
N LYS A 209 -16.35 15.95 -4.59
CA LYS A 209 -17.75 16.18 -4.95
C LYS A 209 -18.15 17.56 -4.44
N VAL A 210 -18.44 18.47 -5.35
CA VAL A 210 -19.03 19.76 -5.01
C VAL A 210 -20.53 19.52 -4.81
N SER A 211 -21.06 19.90 -3.65
CA SER A 211 -22.50 19.94 -3.46
C SER A 211 -23.08 21.04 -4.33
N ASP A 212 -23.94 20.69 -5.28
CA ASP A 212 -24.76 21.66 -5.99
C ASP A 212 -25.64 22.37 -4.94
N ASN A 213 -25.25 23.57 -4.54
CA ASN A 213 -26.15 24.46 -3.82
C ASN A 213 -27.23 24.88 -4.83
N LYS A 214 -28.39 24.21 -4.76
CA LYS A 214 -29.63 24.67 -5.39
C LYS A 214 -30.30 25.73 -4.52
#